data_AF-A0A849PTW4-F1
#
_entry.id   AF-A0A849PTW4-F1
#
_cell.length_a   1.000
_cell.length_b   1.000
_cell.length_c   1.000
_cell.angle_alpha   90.00
_cell.angle_beta   90.00
_cell.angle_gamma   90.00
#
_symmetry.space_group_name_H-M   'P 1'
#
loop_
_entity.id
_entity.type
_entity.pdbx_description
1 polymer ?
#
loop_
_entity_poly.entity_id
_entity_poly.type
_entity_poly.pdbx_seq_one_letter_code
_entity_poly.pdbx_strand_id
1 'polypeptide(L)'
;MATLGNIYSQVLDSFVEGIPNLALAILVLVVGYIAGVVVYTSVRKIMVRAGVDTKLKSKQLDVKISDITAVAAKWVIYLVALSHAADFLQVQIIISIVEGVIAFIPGVVSAAVLMIAAYILGYFIKTAVIGEKDVYTKLIGDIVFFLVIYVGIATALPALGIDTTLINTILVLIVGSICVGLAIALGLGLKDTVAEMSKDFAHRYKKKKR
;
A
#
# COMPACT_ATOMS: atom_id res chain seq x y z
N MET A 1 -43.61 -22.70 27.12
CA MET A 1 -44.46 -21.67 26.48
C MET A 1 -43.98 -20.23 26.72
N ALA A 2 -42.96 -19.96 27.56
CA ALA A 2 -42.45 -18.61 27.81
C ALA A 2 -41.40 -18.08 26.80
N THR A 3 -41.03 -18.86 25.78
CA THR A 3 -39.98 -18.47 24.82
C THR A 3 -40.51 -17.64 23.65
N LEU A 4 -41.74 -17.89 23.19
CA LEU A 4 -42.32 -17.14 22.07
C LEU A 4 -42.65 -15.69 22.48
N GLY A 5 -43.26 -15.47 23.65
CA GLY A 5 -43.56 -14.11 24.15
C GLY A 5 -42.32 -13.24 24.33
N ASN A 6 -41.19 -13.84 24.73
CA ASN A 6 -39.91 -13.15 24.86
C ASN A 6 -39.29 -12.79 23.50
N ILE A 7 -39.49 -13.61 22.47
CA ILE A 7 -39.03 -13.30 21.10
C ILE A 7 -39.87 -12.18 20.49
N TYR A 8 -41.21 -12.19 20.68
CA TYR A 8 -42.08 -11.11 20.20
C TYR A 8 -41.78 -9.77 20.85
N SER A 9 -41.50 -9.75 22.16
CA SER A 9 -41.10 -8.52 22.87
C SER A 9 -39.72 -8.03 22.43
N GLN A 10 -38.73 -8.91 22.29
CA GLN A 10 -37.40 -8.52 21.77
C GLN A 10 -37.44 -7.93 20.36
N VAL A 11 -38.28 -8.50 19.47
CA VAL A 11 -38.47 -7.96 18.12
C VAL A 11 -39.19 -6.62 18.17
N LEU A 12 -40.28 -6.50 18.94
CA LEU A 12 -41.01 -5.24 19.10
C LEU A 12 -40.13 -4.13 19.71
N ASP A 13 -39.33 -4.45 20.72
CA ASP A 13 -38.40 -3.51 21.35
C ASP A 13 -37.32 -3.05 20.35
N SER A 14 -36.77 -3.96 19.54
CA SER A 14 -35.82 -3.61 18.47
C SER A 14 -36.43 -2.69 17.40
N PHE A 15 -37.73 -2.86 17.09
CA PHE A 15 -38.44 -1.98 16.15
C PHE A 15 -38.71 -0.59 16.74
N VAL A 16 -39.08 -0.51 18.02
CA VAL A 16 -39.34 0.76 18.71
C VAL A 16 -38.04 1.55 18.93
N GLU A 17 -36.94 0.86 19.27
CA GLU A 17 -35.60 1.46 19.40
C GLU A 17 -34.99 1.85 18.03
N GLY A 18 -35.39 1.18 16.95
CA GLY A 18 -34.94 1.50 15.59
C GLY A 18 -35.39 2.88 15.08
N ILE A 19 -36.53 3.40 15.56
CA ILE A 19 -37.09 4.69 15.11
C ILE A 19 -36.18 5.87 15.54
N PRO A 20 -35.79 6.00 16.82
CA PRO A 20 -34.79 6.99 17.25
C PRO A 20 -33.47 6.89 16.48
N ASN A 21 -32.95 5.68 16.27
CA ASN A 21 -31.68 5.46 15.58
C ASN A 21 -31.74 5.89 14.10
N LEU A 22 -32.85 5.62 13.43
CA LEU A 22 -33.08 6.10 12.06
C LEU A 22 -33.13 7.63 11.99
N ALA A 23 -33.79 8.28 12.96
CA ALA A 23 -33.84 9.74 13.03
C ALA A 23 -32.44 10.35 13.28
N LEU A 24 -31.64 9.76 14.16
CA LEU A 24 -30.25 10.19 14.42
C LEU A 24 -29.36 10.02 13.18
N ALA A 25 -29.49 8.90 12.46
CA ALA A 25 -28.75 8.67 11.23
C ALA A 25 -29.10 9.68 10.13
N ILE A 26 -30.40 9.97 9.94
CA ILE A 26 -30.84 11.00 8.98
C ILE A 26 -30.28 12.36 9.39
N LEU A 27 -30.33 12.71 10.67
CA LEU A 27 -29.77 13.97 11.19
C LEU A 27 -28.27 14.08 10.88
N VAL A 28 -27.50 13.03 11.13
CA VAL A 28 -26.07 13.01 10.83
C VAL A 28 -25.79 13.09 9.33
N LEU A 29 -26.56 12.42 8.48
CA LEU A 29 -26.42 12.55 7.03
C LEU A 29 -26.68 13.98 6.55
N VAL A 30 -27.67 14.67 7.12
CA VAL A 30 -27.96 16.07 6.79
C VAL A 30 -26.81 16.98 7.23
N VAL A 31 -26.30 16.80 8.45
CA VAL A 31 -25.14 17.57 8.95
C VAL A 31 -23.91 17.31 8.09
N GLY A 32 -23.64 16.05 7.75
CA GLY A 32 -22.55 15.63 6.87
C GLY A 32 -22.66 16.21 5.47
N TYR A 33 -23.87 16.27 4.90
CA TYR A 33 -24.12 16.88 3.61
C TYR A 33 -23.71 18.36 3.60
N ILE A 34 -24.13 19.11 4.62
CA ILE A 34 -23.81 20.54 4.78
C ILE A 34 -22.29 20.72 4.97
N ALA A 35 -21.68 19.93 5.87
CA ALA A 35 -20.25 19.98 6.13
C ALA A 35 -19.42 19.70 4.86
N GLY A 36 -19.80 18.72 4.05
CA GLY A 36 -19.10 18.40 2.80
C GLY A 36 -19.18 19.53 1.77
N VAL A 37 -20.31 20.25 1.68
CA VAL A 37 -20.43 21.44 0.82
C VAL A 37 -19.52 22.58 1.31
N VAL A 38 -19.44 22.80 2.63
CA VAL A 38 -18.55 23.82 3.23
C VAL A 38 -17.09 23.49 2.95
N VAL A 39 -16.67 22.24 3.12
CA VAL A 39 -15.28 21.84 2.86
C VAL A 39 -14.95 21.88 1.38
N TYR A 40 -15.84 21.45 0.49
CA TYR A 40 -15.67 21.59 -0.96
C TYR A 40 -15.34 23.04 -1.34
N THR A 41 -16.14 23.99 -0.86
CA THR A 41 -15.94 25.41 -1.17
C THR A 41 -14.65 25.96 -0.57
N SER A 42 -14.26 25.49 0.62
CA SER A 42 -13.04 25.92 1.32
C SER A 42 -11.78 25.40 0.64
N VAL A 43 -11.70 24.09 0.39
CA VAL A 43 -10.55 23.44 -0.28
C VAL A 43 -10.37 23.99 -1.69
N ARG A 44 -11.46 24.14 -2.45
CA ARG A 44 -11.42 24.74 -3.78
C ARG A 44 -10.87 26.16 -3.76
N LYS A 45 -11.34 27.02 -2.83
CA LYS A 45 -10.82 28.40 -2.69
C LYS A 45 -9.34 28.43 -2.37
N ILE A 46 -8.86 27.53 -1.52
CA ILE A 46 -7.44 27.44 -1.15
C ILE A 46 -6.59 27.01 -2.35
N MET A 47 -6.99 25.96 -3.07
CA MET A 47 -6.22 25.46 -4.22
C MET A 47 -6.19 26.41 -5.41
N VAL A 48 -7.32 27.09 -5.68
CA VAL A 48 -7.37 28.12 -6.73
C VAL A 48 -6.46 29.29 -6.38
N ARG A 49 -6.42 29.72 -5.10
CA ARG A 49 -5.49 30.77 -4.62
C ARG A 49 -4.04 30.32 -4.64
N ALA A 50 -3.78 29.03 -4.44
CA ALA A 50 -2.43 28.45 -4.50
C ALA A 50 -1.89 28.33 -5.94
N GLY A 51 -2.70 28.61 -6.97
CA GLY A 51 -2.24 28.64 -8.36
C GLY A 51 -1.87 27.27 -8.94
N VAL A 52 -2.33 26.17 -8.31
CA VAL A 52 -2.02 24.79 -8.72
C VAL A 52 -2.54 24.52 -10.14
N ASP A 53 -3.68 25.09 -10.50
CA ASP A 53 -4.29 24.92 -11.82
C ASP A 53 -3.49 25.60 -12.95
N THR A 54 -2.66 26.60 -12.64
CA THR A 54 -1.92 27.37 -13.65
C THR A 54 -0.61 26.69 -14.05
N LYS A 55 -0.05 25.83 -13.19
CA LYS A 55 1.23 25.13 -13.43
C LYS A 55 1.08 23.81 -14.20
N LEU A 56 -0.13 23.31 -14.36
CA LEU A 56 -0.44 21.99 -14.94
C LEU A 56 -1.35 22.05 -16.18
N LYS A 57 -1.45 23.22 -16.83
CA LYS A 57 -2.11 23.35 -18.14
C LYS A 57 -1.34 22.56 -19.20
N SER A 58 -1.66 21.28 -19.34
CA SER A 58 -1.27 20.49 -20.52
C SER A 58 -2.26 20.75 -21.65
N LYS A 59 -1.77 20.76 -22.89
CA LYS A 59 -2.45 21.29 -24.09
C LYS A 59 -3.70 20.50 -24.54
N GLN A 60 -4.11 19.47 -23.82
CA GLN A 60 -5.16 18.53 -24.25
C GLN A 60 -6.22 18.17 -23.18
N LEU A 61 -6.05 18.55 -21.92
CA LEU A 61 -7.00 18.23 -20.84
C LEU A 61 -7.20 19.45 -19.93
N ASP A 62 -8.34 20.14 -20.05
CA ASP A 62 -8.76 21.25 -19.15
C ASP A 62 -9.32 20.71 -17.83
N VAL A 63 -8.54 19.87 -17.17
CA VAL A 63 -8.91 19.24 -15.90
C VAL A 63 -8.33 20.08 -14.76
N LYS A 64 -9.20 20.78 -14.04
CA LYS A 64 -8.83 21.60 -12.87
C LYS A 64 -8.55 20.69 -11.68
N ILE A 65 -7.28 20.60 -11.30
CA ILE A 65 -6.83 19.79 -10.17
C ILE A 65 -7.47 20.30 -8.87
N SER A 66 -7.73 21.61 -8.77
CA SER A 66 -8.50 22.18 -7.67
C SER A 66 -9.88 21.55 -7.51
N ASP A 67 -10.57 21.26 -8.61
CA ASP A 67 -11.91 20.71 -8.59
C ASP A 67 -11.87 19.22 -8.26
N ILE A 68 -10.91 18.46 -8.78
CA ILE A 68 -10.74 17.04 -8.43
C ILE A 68 -10.47 16.88 -6.93
N THR A 69 -9.52 17.63 -6.38
CA THR A 69 -9.16 17.50 -4.97
C THR A 69 -10.27 18.02 -4.05
N ALA A 70 -10.97 19.10 -4.43
CA ALA A 70 -12.13 19.56 -3.67
C ALA A 70 -13.29 18.57 -3.69
N VAL A 71 -13.54 17.93 -4.83
CA VAL A 71 -14.53 16.83 -4.96
C VAL A 71 -14.10 15.65 -4.10
N ALA A 72 -12.83 15.23 -4.14
CA ALA A 72 -12.32 14.15 -3.30
C ALA A 72 -12.52 14.46 -1.80
N ALA A 73 -12.15 15.66 -1.34
CA ALA A 73 -12.34 16.08 0.05
C ALA A 73 -13.82 16.10 0.48
N LYS A 74 -14.72 16.52 -0.43
CA LYS A 74 -16.17 16.47 -0.20
C LYS A 74 -16.66 15.03 0.01
N TRP A 75 -16.20 14.11 -0.83
CA TRP A 75 -16.57 12.70 -0.75
C TRP A 75 -16.09 12.04 0.54
N VAL A 76 -14.92 12.42 1.05
CA VAL A 76 -14.45 11.94 2.38
C VAL A 76 -15.44 12.27 3.48
N ILE A 77 -15.96 13.50 3.49
CA ILE A 77 -16.90 13.92 4.54
C ILE A 77 -18.23 13.20 4.40
N TYR A 78 -18.68 12.93 3.17
CA TYR A 78 -19.89 12.15 2.93
C TYR A 78 -19.72 10.69 3.38
N LEU A 79 -18.54 10.13 3.15
CA LEU A 79 -18.19 8.81 3.66
C LEU A 79 -18.18 8.80 5.19
N VAL A 80 -17.51 9.75 5.85
CA VAL A 80 -17.52 9.85 7.32
C VAL A 80 -18.93 10.03 7.89
N ALA A 81 -19.77 10.83 7.24
CA ALA A 81 -21.16 10.99 7.65
C ALA A 81 -21.96 9.68 7.47
N LEU A 82 -21.67 8.93 6.41
CA LEU A 82 -22.28 7.64 6.14
C LEU A 82 -21.83 6.56 7.14
N SER A 83 -20.56 6.54 7.57
CA SER A 83 -20.12 5.61 8.63
C SER A 83 -20.83 5.91 9.94
N HIS A 84 -20.90 7.17 10.35
CA HIS A 84 -21.62 7.54 11.57
C HIS A 84 -23.12 7.24 11.49
N ALA A 85 -23.75 7.45 10.33
CA ALA A 85 -25.12 7.01 10.11
C ALA A 85 -25.27 5.48 10.22
N ALA A 86 -24.31 4.72 9.68
CA ALA A 86 -24.27 3.27 9.81
C ALA A 86 -24.01 2.78 11.24
N ASP A 87 -23.26 3.54 12.05
CA ASP A 87 -23.07 3.30 13.50
C ASP A 87 -24.41 3.36 14.23
N PHE A 88 -25.23 4.40 13.96
CA PHE A 88 -26.56 4.50 14.55
C PHE A 88 -27.48 3.37 14.11
N LEU A 89 -27.37 2.91 12.85
CA LEU A 89 -28.13 1.76 12.36
C LEU A 89 -27.53 0.41 12.76
N GLN A 90 -26.39 0.38 13.46
CA GLN A 90 -25.65 -0.82 13.88
C GLN A 90 -25.28 -1.76 12.71
N VAL A 91 -25.11 -1.22 11.50
CA VAL A 91 -24.77 -2.03 10.31
C VAL A 91 -23.26 -2.09 10.14
N GLN A 92 -22.62 -3.03 10.84
CA GLN A 92 -21.16 -3.19 10.85
C GLN A 92 -20.54 -3.31 9.45
N ILE A 93 -21.19 -3.99 8.51
CA ILE A 93 -20.65 -4.16 7.17
C ILE A 93 -20.48 -2.83 6.42
N ILE A 94 -21.37 -1.86 6.63
CA ILE A 94 -21.28 -0.54 5.98
C ILE A 94 -20.15 0.27 6.63
N ILE A 95 -20.03 0.22 7.95
CA ILE A 95 -18.96 0.90 8.71
C ILE A 95 -17.60 0.46 8.19
N SER A 96 -17.35 -0.86 8.12
CA SER A 96 -16.06 -1.40 7.68
C SER A 96 -15.71 -1.03 6.22
N ILE A 97 -16.70 -1.01 5.32
CA ILE A 97 -16.49 -0.60 3.93
C ILE A 97 -16.09 0.87 3.86
N VAL A 98 -16.81 1.73 4.59
CA VAL A 98 -16.57 3.18 4.59
C VAL A 98 -15.21 3.52 5.21
N GLU A 99 -14.86 2.92 6.34
CA GLU A 99 -13.55 3.08 6.98
C GLU A 99 -12.41 2.64 6.05
N GLY A 100 -12.60 1.53 5.32
CA GLY A 100 -11.65 1.07 4.31
C GLY A 100 -11.42 2.11 3.19
N VAL A 101 -12.48 2.76 2.70
CA VAL A 101 -12.35 3.81 1.67
C VAL A 101 -11.67 5.06 2.22
N ILE A 102 -11.94 5.43 3.48
CA ILE A 102 -11.26 6.57 4.12
C ILE A 102 -9.76 6.27 4.27
N ALA A 103 -9.41 5.05 4.70
CA ALA A 103 -8.02 4.61 4.84
C ALA A 103 -7.28 4.47 3.50
N PHE A 104 -8.01 4.23 2.40
CA PHE A 104 -7.44 4.14 1.06
C PHE A 104 -6.77 5.46 0.61
N ILE A 105 -7.28 6.62 1.04
CA ILE A 105 -6.75 7.94 0.63
C ILE A 105 -5.30 8.19 1.11
N PRO A 106 -4.98 8.11 2.41
CA PRO A 106 -3.59 8.18 2.86
C PRO A 106 -2.77 6.99 2.36
N GLY A 107 -3.43 5.85 2.13
CA GLY A 107 -2.85 4.67 1.48
C GLY A 107 -2.27 4.94 0.10
N VAL A 108 -3.03 5.62 -0.77
CA VAL A 108 -2.60 6.01 -2.12
C VAL A 108 -1.39 6.93 -2.07
N VAL A 109 -1.37 7.90 -1.15
CA VAL A 109 -0.22 8.79 -0.98
C VAL A 109 1.02 8.00 -0.56
N SER A 110 0.86 7.09 0.41
CA SER A 110 1.96 6.23 0.89
C SER A 110 2.50 5.32 -0.22
N ALA A 111 1.60 4.70 -1.00
CA ALA A 111 1.96 3.86 -2.14
C ALA A 111 2.71 4.66 -3.22
N ALA A 112 2.28 5.90 -3.51
CA ALA A 112 2.96 6.77 -4.45
C ALA A 112 4.38 7.14 -3.97
N VAL A 113 4.54 7.48 -2.69
CA VAL A 113 5.86 7.77 -2.10
C VAL A 113 6.78 6.54 -2.18
N LEU A 114 6.27 5.35 -1.83
CA LEU A 114 7.02 4.10 -1.91
C LEU A 114 7.43 3.77 -3.35
N MET A 115 6.55 3.97 -4.33
CA MET A 115 6.87 3.77 -5.74
C MET A 115 7.93 4.73 -6.24
N ILE A 116 7.86 6.01 -5.85
CA ILE A 116 8.89 7.00 -6.19
C ILE A 116 10.23 6.60 -5.57
N ALA A 117 10.23 6.23 -4.29
CA ALA A 117 11.43 5.78 -3.59
C ALA A 117 12.05 4.53 -4.25
N ALA A 118 11.22 3.54 -4.60
CA ALA A 118 11.67 2.34 -5.30
C ALA A 118 12.24 2.66 -6.69
N TYR A 119 11.61 3.57 -7.43
CA TYR A 119 12.12 4.01 -8.73
C TYR A 119 13.48 4.72 -8.62
N ILE A 120 13.62 5.64 -7.67
CA ILE A 120 14.88 6.36 -7.43
C ILE A 120 15.98 5.37 -7.03
N LEU A 121 15.70 4.47 -6.08
CA LEU A 121 16.64 3.45 -5.65
C LEU A 121 17.03 2.52 -6.79
N GLY A 122 16.06 2.00 -7.54
CA GLY A 122 16.31 1.12 -8.68
C GLY A 122 17.16 1.80 -9.74
N TYR A 123 16.84 3.05 -10.08
CA TYR A 123 17.60 3.84 -11.05
C TYR A 123 19.03 4.08 -10.57
N PHE A 124 19.20 4.47 -9.31
CA PHE A 124 20.51 4.69 -8.71
C PHE A 124 21.39 3.44 -8.76
N ILE A 125 20.84 2.29 -8.35
CA ILE A 125 21.54 1.00 -8.39
C ILE A 125 21.90 0.62 -9.82
N LYS A 126 20.95 0.76 -10.77
CA LYS A 126 21.22 0.51 -12.19
C LYS A 126 22.35 1.38 -12.71
N THR A 127 22.37 2.68 -12.41
CA THR A 127 23.45 3.57 -12.84
C THR A 127 24.79 3.28 -12.15
N ALA A 128 24.79 2.83 -10.90
CA ALA A 128 25.99 2.44 -10.18
C ALA A 128 26.60 1.14 -10.74
N VAL A 129 25.76 0.21 -11.22
CA VAL A 129 26.20 -1.07 -11.82
C VAL A 129 26.69 -0.90 -13.26
N ILE A 130 26.20 0.09 -14.02
CA ILE A 130 26.61 0.37 -15.42
C ILE A 130 27.96 1.15 -15.48
N GLY A 131 28.83 0.95 -14.50
CA GLY A 131 30.24 1.32 -14.63
C GLY A 131 30.89 0.42 -15.68
N GLU A 132 31.43 1.01 -16.74
CA GLU A 132 31.98 0.39 -17.95
C GLU A 132 30.96 -0.22 -18.94
N LYS A 133 31.18 0.12 -20.21
CA LYS A 133 30.32 -0.12 -21.39
C LYS A 133 30.30 -1.59 -21.83
N ASP A 134 30.05 -2.51 -20.90
CA ASP A 134 29.96 -3.93 -21.20
C ASP A 134 28.50 -4.37 -21.37
N VAL A 135 28.26 -5.33 -22.27
CA VAL A 135 26.89 -5.85 -22.53
C VAL A 135 26.34 -6.57 -21.30
N TYR A 136 27.22 -7.20 -20.52
CA TYR A 136 26.87 -7.95 -19.32
C TYR A 136 26.44 -7.06 -18.14
N THR A 137 27.11 -5.93 -17.90
CA THR A 137 26.75 -4.98 -16.82
C THR A 137 25.39 -4.33 -17.07
N LYS A 138 25.05 -4.09 -18.35
CA LYS A 138 23.73 -3.58 -18.72
C LYS A 138 22.61 -4.58 -18.41
N LEU A 139 22.80 -5.87 -18.75
CA LEU A 139 21.83 -6.93 -18.48
C LEU A 139 21.58 -7.09 -16.97
N ILE A 140 22.66 -7.11 -16.18
CA ILE A 140 22.59 -7.23 -14.72
C ILE A 140 21.88 -6.00 -14.13
N GLY A 141 22.20 -4.79 -14.58
CA GLY A 141 21.55 -3.56 -14.12
C GLY A 141 20.05 -3.54 -14.41
N ASP A 142 19.62 -4.06 -15.56
CA ASP A 142 18.19 -4.16 -15.91
C ASP A 142 17.45 -5.19 -15.04
N ILE A 143 18.06 -6.35 -14.76
CA ILE A 143 17.49 -7.37 -13.87
C ILE A 143 17.32 -6.81 -12.45
N VAL A 144 18.36 -6.15 -11.93
CA VAL A 144 18.31 -5.54 -10.59
C VAL A 144 17.27 -4.43 -10.53
N PHE A 145 17.20 -3.57 -11.54
CA PHE A 145 16.17 -2.54 -11.63
C PHE A 145 14.77 -3.14 -11.59
N PHE A 146 14.51 -4.18 -12.40
CA PHE A 146 13.22 -4.86 -12.43
C PHE A 146 12.86 -5.46 -11.07
N LEU A 147 13.83 -6.06 -10.38
CA LEU A 147 13.63 -6.64 -9.05
C LEU A 147 13.31 -5.56 -8.01
N VAL A 148 14.02 -4.43 -8.02
CA VAL A 148 13.77 -3.32 -7.09
C VAL A 148 12.39 -2.71 -7.32
N ILE A 149 11.99 -2.50 -8.58
CA ILE A 149 10.63 -2.03 -8.90
C ILE A 149 9.58 -3.03 -8.44
N TYR A 150 9.80 -4.33 -8.68
CA TYR A 150 8.89 -5.36 -8.20
C TYR A 150 8.73 -5.32 -6.68
N VAL A 151 9.83 -5.25 -5.92
CA VAL A 151 9.80 -5.15 -4.45
C VAL A 151 9.10 -3.85 -4.01
N GLY A 152 9.34 -2.75 -4.72
CA GLY A 152 8.63 -1.49 -4.51
C GLY A 152 7.11 -1.62 -4.65
N ILE A 153 6.66 -2.26 -5.72
CA ILE A 153 5.24 -2.58 -5.95
C ILE A 153 4.70 -3.45 -4.80
N ALA A 154 5.38 -4.56 -4.49
CA ALA A 154 4.98 -5.46 -3.42
C ALA A 154 4.91 -4.79 -2.03
N THR A 155 5.71 -3.75 -1.80
CA THR A 155 5.70 -2.95 -0.57
C THR A 155 4.64 -1.84 -0.60
N ALA A 156 4.27 -1.34 -1.78
CA ALA A 156 3.28 -0.29 -1.96
C ALA A 156 1.83 -0.80 -1.93
N LEU A 157 1.58 -2.04 -2.37
CA LEU A 157 0.24 -2.63 -2.40
C LEU A 157 -0.45 -2.73 -1.02
N PRO A 158 0.22 -3.09 0.09
CA PRO A 158 -0.39 -3.11 1.41
C PRO A 158 -0.91 -1.75 1.84
N ALA A 159 -0.25 -0.66 1.40
CA ALA A 159 -0.74 0.69 1.67
C ALA A 159 -2.08 0.97 0.99
N LEU A 160 -2.41 0.27 -0.09
CA LEU A 160 -3.72 0.35 -0.77
C LEU A 160 -4.78 -0.58 -0.14
N GLY A 161 -4.45 -1.30 0.94
CA GLY A 161 -5.33 -2.31 1.52
C GLY A 161 -5.40 -3.61 0.69
N ILE A 162 -4.46 -3.81 -0.25
CA ILE A 162 -4.38 -5.04 -1.05
C ILE A 162 -3.48 -6.03 -0.30
N ASP A 163 -4.03 -7.20 0.00
CA ASP A 163 -3.24 -8.30 0.58
C ASP A 163 -2.19 -8.79 -0.43
N THR A 164 -0.92 -8.64 -0.05
CA THR A 164 0.22 -9.05 -0.87
C THR A 164 0.83 -10.37 -0.48
N THR A 165 0.21 -11.12 0.44
CA THR A 165 0.75 -12.39 0.92
C THR A 165 1.07 -13.33 -0.24
N LEU A 166 0.16 -13.43 -1.21
CA LEU A 166 0.38 -14.24 -2.42
C LEU A 166 1.57 -13.75 -3.25
N ILE A 167 1.66 -12.43 -3.48
CA ILE A 167 2.73 -11.81 -4.28
C ILE A 167 4.09 -12.00 -3.61
N ASN A 168 4.19 -11.70 -2.32
CA ASN A 168 5.41 -11.87 -1.52
C ASN A 168 5.84 -13.34 -1.47
N THR A 169 4.89 -14.26 -1.32
CA THR A 169 5.18 -15.71 -1.32
C THR A 169 5.76 -16.15 -2.66
N ILE A 170 5.16 -15.73 -3.78
CA ILE A 170 5.68 -16.06 -5.12
C ILE A 170 7.08 -15.48 -5.33
N LEU A 171 7.34 -14.24 -4.89
CA LEU A 171 8.69 -13.65 -4.97
C LEU A 171 9.70 -14.45 -4.15
N VAL A 172 9.39 -14.75 -2.89
CA VAL A 172 10.29 -15.52 -2.02
C VAL A 172 10.54 -16.91 -2.61
N LEU A 173 9.55 -17.52 -3.27
CA LEU A 173 9.71 -18.82 -3.92
C LEU A 173 10.64 -18.72 -5.14
N ILE A 174 10.45 -17.73 -6.01
CA ILE A 174 11.30 -17.52 -7.19
C ILE A 174 12.73 -17.16 -6.77
N VAL A 175 12.90 -16.08 -6.00
CA VAL A 175 14.22 -15.61 -5.56
C VAL A 175 14.89 -16.65 -4.67
N GLY A 176 14.13 -17.27 -3.76
CA GLY A 176 14.62 -18.33 -2.90
C GLY A 176 15.13 -19.53 -3.69
N SER A 177 14.43 -19.95 -4.75
CA SER A 177 14.91 -21.05 -5.61
C SER A 177 16.25 -20.74 -6.28
N ILE A 178 16.44 -19.51 -6.78
CA ILE A 178 17.69 -19.06 -7.41
C ILE A 178 18.81 -18.99 -6.37
N CYS A 179 18.53 -18.42 -5.19
CA CYS A 179 19.48 -18.33 -4.09
C CYS A 179 19.94 -19.71 -3.62
N VAL A 180 19.02 -20.66 -3.46
CA VAL A 180 19.34 -22.06 -3.08
C VAL A 180 20.19 -22.72 -4.17
N GLY A 181 19.83 -22.57 -5.44
CA GLY A 181 20.61 -23.10 -6.56
C GLY A 181 22.05 -22.57 -6.58
N LEU A 182 22.22 -21.25 -6.44
CA LEU A 182 23.54 -20.61 -6.37
C LEU A 182 24.33 -21.03 -5.12
N ALA A 183 23.67 -21.14 -3.97
CA ALA A 183 24.31 -21.59 -2.73
C ALA A 183 24.88 -23.01 -2.87
N ILE A 184 24.13 -23.92 -3.48
CA ILE A 184 24.58 -25.31 -3.72
C ILE A 184 25.70 -25.32 -4.78
N ALA A 185 25.54 -24.57 -5.87
CA ALA A 185 26.55 -24.52 -6.94
C ALA A 185 27.90 -23.99 -6.44
N LEU A 186 27.90 -22.89 -5.68
CA LEU A 186 29.10 -22.32 -5.09
C LEU A 186 29.67 -23.24 -4.00
N GLY A 187 28.81 -23.80 -3.14
CA GLY A 187 29.23 -24.69 -2.06
C GLY A 187 29.91 -25.97 -2.57
N LEU A 188 29.38 -26.58 -3.63
CA LEU A 188 30.00 -27.74 -4.25
C LEU A 188 31.20 -27.36 -5.11
N GLY A 189 31.14 -26.25 -5.85
CA GLY A 189 32.22 -25.80 -6.74
C GLY A 189 33.50 -25.40 -6.00
N LEU A 190 33.38 -24.83 -4.80
CA LEU A 190 34.52 -24.40 -3.98
C LEU A 190 35.07 -25.52 -3.06
N LYS A 191 34.37 -26.66 -2.97
CA LYS A 191 34.68 -27.74 -2.04
C LYS A 191 36.14 -28.21 -2.14
N ASP A 192 36.60 -28.49 -3.36
CA ASP A 192 37.92 -29.05 -3.58
C ASP A 192 39.03 -28.02 -3.33
N THR A 193 38.83 -26.77 -3.77
CA THR A 193 39.77 -25.67 -3.53
C THR A 193 39.92 -25.36 -2.04
N VAL A 194 38.82 -25.33 -1.29
CA VAL A 194 38.85 -25.11 0.16
C VAL A 194 39.50 -26.29 0.88
N ALA A 195 39.25 -27.52 0.42
CA ALA A 195 39.89 -28.71 0.99
C ALA A 195 41.40 -28.71 0.79
N GLU A 196 41.88 -28.30 -0.38
CA GLU A 196 43.32 -28.21 -0.68
C GLU A 196 43.99 -27.09 0.10
N MET A 197 43.38 -25.89 0.14
CA MET A 197 43.89 -24.77 0.92
C MET A 197 43.97 -25.08 2.42
N SER A 198 42.98 -25.80 2.96
CA SER A 198 42.98 -26.23 4.36
C SER A 198 44.12 -27.20 4.69
N LYS A 199 44.46 -28.11 3.75
CA LYS A 199 45.58 -29.04 3.91
C LYS A 199 46.92 -28.31 3.87
N ASP A 200 47.10 -27.34 2.97
CA ASP A 200 48.35 -26.58 2.87
C ASP A 200 48.58 -25.70 4.12
N PHE A 201 47.52 -25.07 4.64
CA PHE A 201 47.57 -24.34 5.91
C PHE A 201 47.94 -25.25 7.09
N ALA A 202 47.37 -26.46 7.18
CA ALA A 202 47.70 -27.41 8.23
C ALA A 202 49.18 -27.85 8.17
N HIS A 203 49.73 -28.03 6.96
CA HIS A 203 51.15 -28.35 6.76
C HIS A 203 52.07 -27.21 7.19
N ARG A 204 51.74 -25.96 6.85
CA ARG A 204 52.52 -24.78 7.25
C ARG A 204 52.53 -24.58 8.77
N TYR A 205 51.42 -24.87 9.45
CA TYR A 205 51.34 -24.75 10.91
C TYR A 205 52.16 -25.83 11.63
N LYS A 206 52.18 -27.07 11.11
CA LYS A 206 52.98 -28.17 11.66
C LYS A 206 54.49 -27.93 11.51
N LYS A 207 54.91 -27.23 10.44
CA LYS A 207 56.33 -26.94 10.15
C LYS A 207 56.92 -25.81 11.00
N LYS A 208 56.09 -24.92 11.56
CA LYS A 208 56.53 -23.82 12.45
C LYS A 208 56.65 -24.24 13.93
N LYS A 209 56.19 -25.44 14.27
CA LYS A 209 56.20 -26.00 15.65
C LYS A 209 57.31 -27.03 15.89
N ARG A 210 58.17 -27.26 14.89
CA ARG A 210 59.47 -27.95 14.97
C ARG A 210 60.55 -26.92 14.72
#